data_AF-A0A2C5YV07-F1
#
_entry.id   AF-A0A2C5YV07-F1
#
_cell.length_a   1.000
_cell.length_b   1.000
_cell.length_c   1.000
_cell.angle_alpha   90.00
_cell.angle_beta   90.00
_cell.angle_gamma   90.00
#
_symmetry.space_group_name_H-M   'P 1'
#
loop_
_entity.id
_entity.type
_entity.pdbx_description
1 polymer ?
#
loop_
_entity_poly.entity_id
_entity_poly.type
_entity_poly.pdbx_seq_one_letter_code
_entity_poly.pdbx_strand_id
1 'polypeptide(L)'
;MLVELKSGETLNGHLVMCDTWMNLTLKEVVQTSAEGDQFTKMKEAYVKGNNIKYLRFPEELISKVSESQKSQHSAFRGGRGGQSRGEHRGGDRGRGRGGARGRGPRGRAQ
;
A
#
# COMPACT_ATOMS: atom_id res chain seq x y z
N MET A 1 22.04 3.74 6.59
CA MET A 1 20.90 4.61 6.98
C MET A 1 21.19 5.11 8.38
N LEU A 2 20.89 6.37 8.68
CA LEU A 2 21.09 6.93 10.03
C LEU A 2 19.76 7.04 10.77
N VAL A 3 19.75 6.61 12.03
CA VAL A 3 18.64 6.73 12.97
C VAL A 3 19.08 7.61 14.13
N GLU A 4 18.36 8.68 14.42
CA GLU A 4 18.54 9.46 15.65
C GLU A 4 17.44 9.11 16.65
N LEU A 5 17.86 8.73 17.86
CA LEU A 5 16.97 8.43 18.96
C LEU A 5 16.63 9.70 19.73
N LYS A 6 15.50 9.67 20.46
CA LYS A 6 15.11 10.76 21.37
C LYS A 6 16.10 10.99 22.50
N SER A 7 16.91 9.99 22.84
CA SER A 7 18.04 10.10 23.78
C SER A 7 19.21 10.94 23.25
N GLY A 8 19.23 11.26 21.95
CA GLY A 8 20.36 11.93 21.29
C GLY A 8 21.39 10.98 20.70
N GLU A 9 21.33 9.69 21.02
CA GLU A 9 22.18 8.67 20.41
C GLU A 9 21.84 8.48 18.93
N THR A 10 22.85 8.15 18.14
CA THR A 10 22.66 7.85 16.71
C THR A 10 23.11 6.44 16.37
N LEU A 11 22.38 5.78 15.49
CA LEU A 11 22.69 4.45 14.99
C LEU A 11 22.81 4.54 13.46
N ASN A 12 23.97 4.17 12.94
CA ASN A 12 24.18 4.03 11.50
C ASN A 12 24.30 2.56 11.14
N GLY A 13 23.41 2.07 10.27
CA GLY A 13 23.43 0.67 9.84
C GLY A 13 22.51 0.40 8.65
N HIS A 14 22.37 -0.87 8.32
CA HIS A 14 21.52 -1.36 7.24
C HIS A 14 20.17 -1.81 7.79
N LEU A 15 19.07 -1.24 7.26
CA LEU A 15 17.72 -1.65 7.63
C LEU A 15 17.45 -3.06 7.10
N VAL A 16 17.12 -3.98 8.01
CA VAL A 16 16.72 -5.35 7.68
C VAL A 16 15.21 -5.49 7.68
N MET A 17 14.57 -4.97 8.73
CA MET A 17 13.13 -5.09 8.93
C MET A 17 12.60 -3.84 9.62
N CYS A 18 11.40 -3.44 9.21
CA CYS A 18 10.60 -2.38 9.83
C CYS A 18 9.17 -2.88 9.96
N ASP A 19 8.56 -2.75 11.14
CA ASP A 19 7.15 -3.09 11.36
C ASP A 19 6.23 -1.86 11.29
N THR A 20 4.93 -2.08 11.45
CA THR A 20 3.91 -1.01 11.43
C THR A 20 4.03 -0.01 12.58
N TRP A 21 4.75 -0.36 13.65
CA TRP A 21 4.99 0.48 14.83
C TRP A 21 6.34 1.21 14.76
N MET A 22 7.02 1.13 13.62
CA MET A 22 8.37 1.67 13.38
C MET A 22 9.45 1.01 14.24
N ASN A 23 9.25 -0.21 14.75
CA ASN A 23 10.35 -0.98 15.34
C ASN A 23 11.28 -1.43 14.22
N LEU A 24 12.59 -1.22 14.42
CA LEU A 24 13.61 -1.47 13.41
C LEU A 24 14.57 -2.57 13.86
N THR A 25 14.92 -3.44 12.92
CA THR A 25 16.07 -4.33 13.03
C THR A 25 17.14 -3.85 12.06
N LEU A 26 18.32 -3.53 12.59
CA LEU A 26 19.45 -3.01 11.84
C LEU A 26 20.62 -4.00 11.91
N LYS A 27 21.38 -4.14 10.81
CA LYS A 27 22.63 -4.90 10.76
C LYS A 27 23.83 -4.00 10.52
N GLU A 28 25.00 -4.48 10.97
CA GLU A 28 26.30 -3.82 10.84
C GLU A 28 26.23 -2.37 11.35
N VAL A 29 25.90 -2.25 12.64
CA VAL A 29 25.51 -0.99 13.25
C VAL A 29 26.70 -0.36 13.93
N VAL A 30 26.89 0.93 13.67
CA VAL A 30 27.75 1.80 14.46
C VAL A 30 26.84 2.72 15.29
N GLN A 31 26.88 2.56 16.60
CA GLN A 31 26.25 3.46 17.55
C GLN A 31 27.22 4.57 17.92
N THR A 32 26.72 5.80 17.94
CA THR A 32 27.40 6.95 18.52
C THR A 32 26.61 7.39 19.75
N SER A 33 27.31 7.62 20.87
CA SER A 33 26.72 8.18 22.09
C SER A 33 26.08 9.55 21.83
N ALA A 34 25.18 9.98 22.71
CA ALA A 34 24.56 11.31 22.62
C ALA A 34 25.58 12.46 22.70
N GLU A 35 26.70 12.25 23.40
CA GLU A 35 27.79 13.21 23.53
C GLU A 35 28.75 13.21 22.33
N GLY A 36 28.67 12.20 21.45
CA GLY A 36 29.50 12.10 20.24
C GLY A 36 30.93 11.62 20.48
N ASP A 37 31.25 11.16 21.69
CA ASP A 37 32.59 10.78 22.13
C ASP A 37 32.86 9.27 22.03
N GLN A 38 31.81 8.45 22.04
CA GLN A 38 31.92 6.98 22.04
C GLN A 38 31.24 6.37 20.82
N PHE A 39 31.97 5.44 20.20
CA PHE A 39 31.52 4.72 19.02
C PHE A 39 31.58 3.21 19.27
N THR A 40 30.42 2.57 19.26
CA THR A 40 30.30 1.12 19.49
C THR A 40 29.83 0.42 18.23
N LYS A 41 30.57 -0.61 17.79
CA LYS A 41 30.19 -1.45 16.65
C LYS A 41 29.43 -2.68 17.13
N MET A 42 28.31 -2.98 16.50
CA MET A 42 27.45 -4.13 16.81
C MET A 42 27.06 -4.84 15.51
N LYS A 43 26.93 -6.17 15.59
CA LYS A 43 26.49 -6.97 14.42
C LYS A 43 25.03 -6.69 14.07
N GLU A 44 24.19 -6.51 15.08
CA GLU A 44 22.76 -6.30 14.94
C GLU A 44 22.26 -5.40 16.09
N ALA A 45 21.25 -4.59 15.81
CA ALA A 45 20.57 -3.76 16.81
C ALA A 45 19.06 -3.78 16.59
N TYR A 46 18.31 -3.89 17.69
CA TYR A 46 16.86 -3.73 17.69
C TYR A 46 16.48 -2.39 18.31
N VAL A 47 15.71 -1.59 17.59
CA VAL A 47 15.27 -0.26 18.01
C VAL A 47 13.76 -0.23 18.13
N LYS A 48 13.26 0.17 19.31
CA LYS A 48 11.82 0.41 19.47
C LYS A 48 11.40 1.69 18.78
N GLY A 49 10.32 1.64 17.99
CA GLY A 49 9.86 2.75 17.17
C GLY A 49 9.47 4.00 17.96
N ASN A 50 8.94 3.82 19.17
CA ASN A 50 8.55 4.93 20.06
C ASN A 50 9.73 5.83 20.48
N ASN A 51 10.96 5.30 20.44
CA ASN A 51 12.17 6.02 20.83
C ASN A 51 12.85 6.75 19.66
N ILE A 52 12.34 6.57 18.43
CA ILE A 52 12.92 7.20 17.24
C ILE A 52 12.50 8.67 17.20
N LYS A 53 13.46 9.55 16.91
CA LYS A 53 13.22 10.96 16.63
C LYS A 53 13.08 11.20 15.13
N TYR A 54 14.06 10.75 14.35
CA TYR A 54 13.98 10.76 12.88
C TYR A 54 14.91 9.73 12.24
N LEU A 55 14.70 9.49 10.95
CA LEU A 55 15.54 8.67 10.08
C LEU A 55 16.09 9.52 8.93
N ARG A 56 17.33 9.29 8.52
CA ARG A 56 17.90 9.86 7.29
C ARG A 56 18.12 8.75 6.26
N PHE A 57 17.47 8.91 5.12
CA PHE A 57 17.61 8.03 3.96
C PHE A 57 18.46 8.72 2.88
N PRO A 58 19.27 7.96 2.12
CA PRO A 58 19.88 8.46 0.90
C PRO A 58 18.82 8.93 -0.10
N GLU A 59 19.05 10.06 -0.77
CA GLU A 59 18.11 10.64 -1.74
C GLU A 59 17.81 9.68 -2.91
N GLU A 60 18.78 8.84 -3.29
CA GLU A 60 18.61 7.83 -4.35
C GLU A 60 17.45 6.86 -4.11
N LEU A 61 17.09 6.61 -2.84
CA LEU A 61 15.96 5.74 -2.52
C LEU A 61 14.61 6.38 -2.82
N ILE A 62 14.52 7.72 -2.75
CA ILE A 62 13.28 8.46 -3.03
C ILE A 62 12.85 8.23 -4.48
N SER A 63 13.81 8.34 -5.41
CA SER A 63 13.58 8.13 -6.84
C SER A 63 13.06 6.71 -7.12
N LYS A 64 13.69 5.68 -6.54
CA LYS A 64 13.32 4.27 -6.75
C LYS A 64 11.92 3.92 -6.23
N VAL A 65 11.52 4.49 -5.09
CA VAL A 65 10.17 4.25 -4.54
C VAL A 65 9.09 4.85 -5.44
N SER A 66 9.35 6.03 -6.01
CA SER A 66 8.38 6.71 -6.89
C SER A 66 8.07 5.91 -8.16
N GLU A 67 9.07 5.20 -8.71
CA GLU A 67 8.90 4.32 -9.87
C GLU A 67 8.13 3.05 -9.50
N SER A 68 8.45 2.44 -8.36
CA SER A 68 7.78 1.24 -7.85
C SER A 68 6.28 1.48 -7.60
N GLN A 69 5.92 2.59 -6.96
CA GLN A 69 4.51 2.93 -6.71
C GLN A 69 3.70 3.13 -8.00
N LYS A 70 4.30 3.76 -9.02
CA LYS A 70 3.63 3.94 -10.33
C LYS A 70 3.37 2.60 -11.02
N SER A 71 4.29 1.64 -10.91
CA SER A 71 4.13 0.31 -11.49
C SER A 71 3.08 -0.56 -10.78
N GLN A 72 2.90 -0.40 -9.46
CA GLN A 72 1.83 -1.08 -8.73
C GLN A 72 0.44 -0.47 -9.03
N HIS A 73 0.37 0.85 -9.20
CA HIS A 73 -0.89 1.54 -9.44
C HIS A 73 -1.43 1.34 -10.88
N SER A 74 -0.56 1.00 -11.84
CA SER A 74 -0.96 0.62 -13.20
C SER A 74 -1.48 -0.81 -13.28
N ALA A 75 -0.96 -1.74 -12.46
CA ALA A 75 -1.47 -3.11 -12.37
C ALA A 75 -2.93 -3.18 -11.86
N PHE A 76 -3.33 -2.27 -10.96
CA PHE A 76 -4.69 -2.24 -10.43
C PHE A 76 -5.72 -1.56 -11.37
N ARG A 77 -5.25 -0.78 -12.37
CA ARG A 77 -6.12 -0.15 -13.38
C ARG A 77 -6.36 -1.02 -14.63
N GLY A 78 -5.65 -2.14 -14.80
CA GLY A 78 -5.86 -3.07 -15.91
C GLY A 78 -7.03 -4.05 -15.74
N GLY A 79 -7.68 -4.07 -14.57
CA GLY A 79 -8.69 -5.08 -14.20
C GLY A 79 -10.16 -4.67 -14.33
N ARG A 80 -10.49 -3.49 -14.88
CA ARG A 80 -11.89 -3.09 -15.13
C ARG A 80 -12.17 -2.98 -16.61
N GLY A 81 -12.77 -4.03 -17.18
CA GLY A 81 -13.47 -3.95 -18.46
C GLY A 81 -12.88 -4.81 -19.58
N GLY A 82 -12.50 -6.05 -19.28
CA GLY A 82 -12.32 -7.08 -20.30
C GLY A 82 -13.64 -7.36 -21.03
N GLN A 83 -13.82 -6.71 -22.17
CA GLN A 83 -14.17 -7.32 -23.45
C GLN A 83 -14.73 -8.76 -23.40
N SER A 84 -16.04 -8.88 -23.20
CA SER A 84 -16.83 -9.99 -23.76
C SER A 84 -17.38 -9.48 -25.10
N ARG A 85 -16.72 -9.72 -26.24
CA ARG A 85 -16.91 -10.92 -27.09
C ARG A 85 -18.33 -11.47 -26.98
N GLY A 86 -19.18 -11.17 -27.96
CA GLY A 86 -20.53 -11.72 -28.01
C GLY A 86 -21.42 -11.16 -29.10
N GLU A 87 -20.89 -11.06 -30.31
CA GLU A 87 -21.64 -10.92 -31.55
C GLU A 87 -22.90 -11.81 -31.57
N HIS A 88 -24.08 -11.22 -31.39
CA HIS A 88 -25.37 -11.84 -31.71
C HIS A 88 -26.06 -11.00 -32.78
N ARG A 89 -25.61 -11.22 -34.02
CA ARG A 89 -26.45 -11.09 -35.20
C ARG A 89 -27.62 -12.06 -35.07
N GLY A 90 -28.83 -11.57 -35.39
CA GLY A 90 -29.91 -12.39 -35.92
C GLY A 90 -31.09 -12.58 -34.99
N GLY A 91 -32.25 -12.05 -35.38
CA GLY A 91 -33.48 -12.34 -34.66
C GLY A 91 -34.74 -11.62 -35.09
N ASP A 92 -34.89 -11.30 -36.38
CA ASP A 92 -36.15 -10.85 -36.96
C ASP A 92 -37.19 -12.00 -36.91
N ARG A 93 -38.04 -12.03 -35.87
CA ARG A 93 -39.30 -12.80 -35.79
C ARG A 93 -40.21 -12.05 -34.81
N GLY A 94 -41.25 -11.33 -35.23
CA GLY A 94 -42.34 -11.84 -36.05
C GLY A 94 -43.44 -12.42 -35.16
N ARG A 95 -44.51 -11.64 -34.95
CA ARG A 95 -45.94 -12.01 -34.78
C ARG A 95 -46.34 -13.17 -33.83
N GLY A 96 -47.24 -12.85 -32.90
CA GLY A 96 -48.23 -13.77 -32.30
C GLY A 96 -48.73 -13.23 -30.96
N ARG A 97 -49.87 -12.52 -30.84
CA ARG A 97 -51.29 -12.94 -30.91
C ARG A 97 -51.68 -14.00 -29.86
N GLY A 98 -52.43 -13.56 -28.84
CA GLY A 98 -53.17 -14.40 -27.86
C GLY A 98 -52.61 -14.30 -26.45
N GLY A 99 -53.34 -14.05 -25.36
CA GLY A 99 -54.78 -14.02 -25.12
C GLY A 99 -55.05 -13.48 -23.71
N ALA A 100 -56.32 -13.18 -23.45
CA ALA A 100 -56.86 -12.35 -22.38
C ALA A 100 -56.89 -12.96 -20.95
N ARG A 101 -57.34 -12.10 -20.01
CA ARG A 101 -57.91 -12.31 -18.65
C ARG A 101 -56.87 -12.15 -17.52
N GLY A 102 -57.02 -11.30 -16.49
CA GLY A 102 -58.10 -10.45 -15.99
C GLY A 102 -57.85 -10.12 -14.50
N ARG A 103 -58.53 -9.08 -13.96
CA ARG A 103 -58.65 -8.67 -12.53
C ARG A 103 -57.38 -8.15 -11.84
N GLY A 104 -57.34 -7.05 -11.09
CA GLY A 104 -58.36 -6.19 -10.45
C GLY A 104 -57.65 -5.00 -9.74
N PRO A 105 -58.36 -4.10 -9.04
CA PRO A 105 -58.15 -2.66 -9.12
C PRO A 105 -57.17 -2.04 -8.10
N ARG A 106 -56.58 -0.91 -8.50
CA ARG A 106 -55.86 0.05 -7.65
C ARG A 106 -56.83 0.71 -6.67
N GLY A 107 -56.63 0.46 -5.38
CA GLY A 107 -57.28 1.18 -4.29
C GLY A 107 -56.62 2.54 -4.03
N ARG A 108 -57.47 3.55 -3.81
CA ARG A 108 -57.19 4.94 -3.46
C ARG A 108 -57.51 5.15 -1.97
N ALA A 109 -56.66 5.86 -1.23
CA ALA A 109 -56.93 6.60 0.02
C ALA A 109 -55.57 7.12 0.54
N GLN A 110 -55.35 8.34 1.02
CA GLN A 110 -56.16 9.55 1.26
C GLN A 110 -55.26 10.76 0.95
#